data_AF-A0A9X3S4W8-F1
#
_entry.id   AF-A0A9X3S4W8-F1
#
_cell.length_a   1.000
_cell.length_b   1.000
_cell.length_c   1.000
_cell.angle_alpha   90.00
_cell.angle_beta   90.00
_cell.angle_gamma   90.00
#
_symmetry.space_group_name_H-M   'P 1'
#
loop_
_entity.id
_entity.type
_entity.pdbx_description
1 polymer ?
#
loop_
_entity_poly.entity_id
_entity_poly.type
_entity_poly.pdbx_seq_one_letter_code
_entity_poly.pdbx_strand_id
1 'polypeptide(L)'
;MRALTLALLALAFAAPAAHADWPDYLPVYGANDGIRLTQKGIAFGPKADKLYRTLGGHRALALCGAFTDRLAPDYTAGNQLGTLPRKRGTIRVDTGGYPDVCAIATRRINLDDSFCRSMRSELEDWCARVIVAVTPRGRAYVDRLHRAVELVGADDQISSLPPDWAPTPVELLQGAVEAKVVALDGPDASPPAGTIGLYGDGANHTVAALLRDGTRVFLRREGDVITTNLPELFGRALTVFPN
;
A
#
# COMPACT_ATOMS: atom_id res chain seq x y z
N MET A 1 16.65 10.46 -53.79
CA MET A 1 15.65 10.81 -52.75
C MET A 1 14.90 9.56 -52.27
N ARG A 2 15.56 8.62 -51.59
CA ARG A 2 14.92 7.34 -51.16
C ARG A 2 15.53 6.69 -49.90
N ALA A 3 16.29 7.44 -49.09
CA ALA A 3 17.07 6.89 -47.98
C ALA A 3 16.93 7.68 -46.67
N LEU A 4 15.75 8.25 -46.39
CA LEU A 4 15.53 9.13 -45.24
C LEU A 4 14.13 8.92 -44.64
N THR A 5 13.78 7.65 -44.36
CA THR A 5 12.45 7.31 -43.78
C THR A 5 12.48 6.08 -42.87
N LEU A 6 13.61 5.82 -42.17
CA LEU A 6 13.76 4.63 -41.32
C LEU A 6 14.41 4.87 -39.95
N ALA A 7 14.57 6.13 -39.53
CA ALA A 7 15.17 6.47 -38.23
C ALA A 7 14.15 6.95 -37.17
N LEU A 8 12.84 6.95 -37.46
CA LEU A 8 11.82 7.53 -36.56
C LEU A 8 11.00 6.51 -35.74
N LEU A 9 11.32 5.21 -35.79
CA LEU A 9 10.53 4.17 -35.12
C LEU A 9 11.13 3.58 -33.84
N ALA A 10 12.27 4.08 -33.35
CA ALA A 10 12.98 3.47 -32.21
C ALA A 10 12.88 4.27 -30.89
N LEU A 11 12.00 5.28 -30.80
CA LEU A 11 11.85 6.13 -29.61
C LEU A 11 10.52 5.94 -28.85
N ALA A 12 9.70 4.97 -29.25
CA ALA A 12 8.46 4.66 -28.57
C ALA A 12 8.63 3.43 -27.67
N PHE A 13 8.38 3.60 -26.37
CA PHE A 13 8.06 2.57 -25.38
C PHE A 13 9.18 1.88 -24.59
N ALA A 14 10.25 2.60 -24.25
CA ALA A 14 10.92 2.34 -22.98
C ALA A 14 10.67 3.54 -22.06
N ALA A 15 9.40 3.76 -21.68
CA ALA A 15 9.15 4.54 -20.49
C ALA A 15 9.94 3.81 -19.38
N PRO A 16 10.88 4.47 -18.68
CA PRO A 16 11.47 3.86 -17.51
C PRO A 16 10.29 3.42 -16.65
N ALA A 17 10.24 2.14 -16.29
CA ALA A 17 9.37 1.71 -15.23
C ALA A 17 9.80 2.57 -14.05
N ALA A 18 9.06 3.65 -13.81
CA ALA A 18 9.26 4.50 -12.67
C ALA A 18 9.03 3.58 -11.49
N HIS A 19 10.12 3.04 -10.97
CA HIS A 19 10.18 2.56 -9.62
C HIS A 19 9.96 3.82 -8.81
N ALA A 20 8.69 4.15 -8.59
CA ALA A 20 8.33 5.06 -7.52
C ALA A 20 8.92 4.42 -6.27
N ASP A 21 9.99 5.03 -5.75
CA ASP A 21 10.44 4.78 -4.39
C ASP A 21 9.26 5.15 -3.52
N TRP A 22 8.59 4.10 -3.04
CA TRP A 22 7.40 4.24 -2.22
C TRP A 22 7.83 4.81 -0.88
N PRO A 23 7.14 5.82 -0.34
CA PRO A 23 7.34 6.17 1.05
C PRO A 23 7.11 4.91 1.92
N ASP A 24 7.95 4.73 2.95
CA ASP A 24 8.14 3.48 3.72
C ASP A 24 6.91 3.07 4.58
N TYR A 25 5.69 3.49 4.23
CA TYR A 25 4.48 3.28 5.02
C TYR A 25 3.96 1.84 4.99
N LEU A 26 4.27 1.08 3.93
CA LEU A 26 3.97 -0.34 3.84
C LEU A 26 5.27 -1.12 3.63
N PRO A 27 5.54 -2.17 4.44
CA PRO A 27 6.77 -2.93 4.34
C PRO A 27 6.70 -3.94 3.19
N VAL A 28 6.62 -3.44 1.95
CA VAL A 28 6.48 -4.24 0.73
C VAL A 28 7.85 -4.67 0.23
N TYR A 29 8.04 -5.96 0.03
CA TYR A 29 9.29 -6.55 -0.42
C TYR A 29 9.07 -7.56 -1.53
N GLY A 30 10.09 -7.74 -2.36
CA GLY A 30 10.12 -8.73 -3.43
C GLY A 30 11.47 -9.42 -3.58
N ALA A 31 11.62 -10.11 -4.71
CA ALA A 31 12.81 -10.91 -5.00
C ALA A 31 14.10 -10.06 -5.04
N ASN A 32 13.99 -8.79 -5.46
CA ASN A 32 15.12 -7.86 -5.52
C ASN A 32 15.66 -7.52 -4.13
N ASP A 33 14.79 -7.53 -3.11
CA ASP A 33 15.11 -7.32 -1.69
C ASP A 33 15.58 -8.61 -1.00
N GLY A 34 15.58 -9.73 -1.75
CA GLY A 34 15.92 -11.05 -1.24
C GLY A 34 14.78 -11.75 -0.53
N ILE A 35 13.53 -11.30 -0.68
CA ILE A 35 12.36 -12.01 -0.14
C ILE A 35 11.60 -12.66 -1.29
N ARG A 36 11.28 -13.95 -1.18
CA ARG A 36 10.54 -14.67 -2.20
C ARG A 36 9.57 -15.65 -1.60
N LEU A 37 8.45 -15.87 -2.27
CA LEU A 37 7.58 -16.99 -1.96
C LEU A 37 8.15 -18.29 -2.54
N THR A 38 8.07 -19.37 -1.78
CA THR A 38 8.39 -20.74 -2.18
C THR A 38 7.22 -21.66 -1.87
N GLN A 39 7.24 -22.89 -2.36
CA GLN A 39 6.24 -23.90 -1.98
C GLN A 39 6.16 -24.16 -0.47
N LYS A 40 7.21 -23.82 0.28
CA LYS A 40 7.30 -24.01 1.74
C LYS A 40 6.95 -22.74 2.52
N GLY A 41 6.62 -21.64 1.85
CA GLY A 41 6.36 -20.33 2.46
C GLY A 41 7.37 -19.25 2.06
N ILE A 42 7.53 -18.23 2.91
CA ILE A 42 8.29 -17.01 2.60
C ILE A 42 9.77 -17.21 2.94
N ALA A 43 10.65 -17.15 1.95
CA ALA A 43 12.09 -17.36 2.11
C ALA A 43 12.85 -16.03 2.12
N PHE A 44 13.73 -15.87 3.11
CA PHE A 44 14.63 -14.73 3.26
C PHE A 44 16.04 -15.09 2.79
N GLY A 45 16.47 -14.46 1.72
CA GLY A 45 17.82 -14.54 1.17
C GLY A 45 18.81 -13.66 1.92
N PRO A 46 20.10 -13.68 1.53
CA PRO A 46 21.16 -12.91 2.19
C PRO A 46 20.90 -11.40 2.24
N LYS A 47 20.28 -10.81 1.20
CA LYS A 47 19.95 -9.38 1.16
C LYS A 47 18.95 -8.97 2.24
N ALA A 48 18.02 -9.85 2.60
CA ALA A 48 17.01 -9.61 3.62
C ALA A 48 17.48 -9.98 5.05
N ASP A 49 18.79 -10.21 5.27
CA ASP A 49 19.29 -10.68 6.57
C ASP A 49 19.04 -9.69 7.71
N LYS A 50 19.31 -8.40 7.46
CA LYS A 50 19.09 -7.34 8.47
C LYS A 50 17.61 -7.28 8.88
N LEU A 51 16.71 -7.32 7.91
CA LEU A 51 15.27 -7.38 8.14
C LEU A 51 14.88 -8.66 8.90
N TYR A 52 15.39 -9.83 8.51
CA TYR A 52 15.05 -11.07 9.21
C TYR A 52 15.47 -11.02 10.68
N ARG A 53 16.63 -10.42 10.99
CA ARG A 53 17.10 -10.28 12.38
C ARG A 53 16.18 -9.43 13.26
N THR A 54 15.37 -8.52 12.70
CA THR A 54 14.36 -7.77 13.47
C THR A 54 13.12 -8.61 13.78
N LEU A 55 12.93 -9.74 13.08
CA LEU A 55 11.76 -10.62 13.21
C LEU A 55 12.08 -11.94 13.92
N GLY A 56 13.30 -12.45 13.76
CA GLY A 56 13.73 -13.75 14.28
C GLY A 56 13.60 -13.85 15.80
N GLY A 57 12.94 -14.90 16.28
CA GLY A 57 12.69 -15.11 17.72
C GLY A 57 11.42 -14.42 18.24
N HIS A 58 10.75 -13.59 17.44
CA HIS A 58 9.47 -12.99 17.81
C HIS A 58 8.30 -13.90 17.44
N ARG A 59 7.19 -13.75 18.19
CA ARG A 59 5.90 -14.34 17.80
C ARG A 59 5.40 -13.58 16.57
N ALA A 60 5.17 -14.31 15.49
CA ALA A 60 4.71 -13.78 14.23
C ALA A 60 3.48 -14.53 13.73
N LEU A 61 2.68 -13.82 12.96
CA LEU A 61 1.55 -14.32 12.21
C LEU A 61 1.89 -14.18 10.73
N ALA A 62 2.02 -15.29 10.03
CA ALA A 62 2.15 -15.30 8.58
C ALA A 62 0.78 -15.58 7.97
N LEU A 63 0.37 -14.77 7.01
CA LEU A 63 -0.85 -14.98 6.22
C LEU A 63 -0.51 -14.94 4.74
N CYS A 64 -1.16 -15.80 3.98
CA CYS A 64 -1.16 -15.74 2.52
C CYS A 64 -2.58 -15.87 2.04
N GLY A 65 -2.92 -15.19 0.96
CA GLY A 65 -4.19 -15.44 0.31
C GLY A 65 -4.23 -15.02 -1.14
N ALA A 66 -5.28 -15.50 -1.80
CA ALA A 66 -5.57 -15.26 -3.20
C ALA A 66 -6.89 -14.52 -3.31
N PHE A 67 -7.01 -13.70 -4.34
CA PHE A 67 -8.26 -13.10 -4.76
C PHE A 67 -8.91 -14.03 -5.79
N THR A 68 -10.22 -14.28 -5.71
CA THR A 68 -10.91 -15.04 -6.77
C THR A 68 -11.13 -14.13 -7.99
N ASP A 69 -12.11 -13.23 -7.89
CA ASP A 69 -12.61 -12.40 -8.99
C ASP A 69 -12.67 -10.91 -8.62
N ARG A 70 -12.73 -10.58 -7.33
CA ARG A 70 -12.70 -9.21 -6.80
C ARG A 70 -11.59 -9.05 -5.79
N LEU A 71 -10.95 -7.88 -5.80
CA LEU A 71 -9.80 -7.56 -4.95
C LEU A 71 -10.13 -7.39 -3.45
N ALA A 72 -11.36 -7.69 -2.98
CA ALA A 72 -11.73 -7.42 -1.58
C ALA A 72 -12.68 -8.41 -0.86
N PRO A 73 -13.79 -8.92 -1.42
CA PRO A 73 -14.71 -9.76 -0.64
C PRO A 73 -14.38 -11.26 -0.62
N ASP A 74 -13.57 -11.75 -1.57
CA ASP A 74 -13.36 -13.19 -1.78
C ASP A 74 -11.91 -13.60 -1.47
N TYR A 75 -11.43 -13.21 -0.29
CA TYR A 75 -10.08 -13.50 0.16
C TYR A 75 -10.02 -14.84 0.90
N THR A 76 -9.37 -15.84 0.31
CA THR A 76 -9.09 -17.11 1.01
C THR A 76 -7.70 -17.05 1.61
N ALA A 77 -7.60 -17.19 2.94
CA ALA A 77 -6.35 -17.04 3.67
C ALA A 77 -5.91 -18.34 4.35
N GLY A 78 -4.65 -18.73 4.14
CA GLY A 78 -3.94 -19.62 5.06
C GLY A 78 -3.21 -18.78 6.11
N ASN A 79 -3.34 -19.15 7.39
CA ASN A 79 -2.65 -18.47 8.47
C ASN A 79 -1.76 -19.42 9.28
N GLN A 80 -0.60 -18.92 9.70
CA GLN A 80 0.30 -19.62 10.60
C GLN A 80 0.76 -18.69 11.71
N LEU A 81 0.40 -19.04 12.94
CA LEU A 81 0.85 -18.36 14.15
C LEU A 81 1.99 -19.15 14.79
N GLY A 82 3.13 -18.51 15.04
CA GLY A 82 4.25 -19.18 15.69
C GLY A 82 5.41 -18.26 16.00
N THR A 83 6.45 -18.80 16.63
CA THR A 83 7.70 -18.07 16.85
C THR A 83 8.62 -18.25 15.65
N LEU A 84 9.11 -17.15 15.09
CA LEU A 84 10.04 -17.21 13.95
C LEU A 84 11.39 -17.80 14.39
N PRO A 85 12.00 -18.68 13.59
CA PRO A 85 13.33 -19.20 13.91
C PRO A 85 14.35 -18.06 14.07
N ARG A 86 15.26 -18.16 15.05
CA ARG A 86 16.31 -17.14 15.23
C ARG A 86 17.31 -17.12 14.06
N LYS A 87 17.51 -18.27 13.42
CA LYS A 87 18.34 -18.37 12.22
C LYS A 87 17.49 -18.10 10.98
N ARG A 88 18.01 -17.27 10.07
CA ARG A 88 17.37 -16.95 8.79
C ARG A 88 16.98 -18.21 8.04
N GLY A 89 15.76 -18.23 7.49
CA GLY A 89 15.25 -19.38 6.75
C GLY A 89 13.93 -19.08 6.06
N THR A 90 13.24 -20.16 5.70
CA THR A 90 11.87 -20.10 5.18
C THR A 90 10.90 -20.08 6.33
N ILE A 91 10.06 -19.04 6.39
CA ILE A 91 8.93 -18.97 7.29
C ILE A 91 7.81 -19.77 6.64
N ARG A 92 7.40 -20.84 7.30
CA ARG A 92 6.28 -21.66 6.83
C ARG A 92 5.00 -20.86 6.91
N VAL A 93 4.18 -21.02 5.87
CA VAL A 93 2.82 -20.52 5.79
C VAL A 93 2.10 -21.42 4.81
N ASP A 94 0.90 -21.85 5.16
CA ASP A 94 0.04 -22.54 4.20
C ASP A 94 -0.39 -21.52 3.16
N THR A 95 -0.02 -21.75 1.91
CA THR A 95 -0.36 -20.83 0.81
C THR A 95 -1.72 -21.16 0.21
N GLY A 96 -2.36 -22.27 0.60
CA GLY A 96 -3.63 -22.72 0.05
C GLY A 96 -3.61 -22.92 -1.48
N GLY A 97 -2.42 -23.06 -2.08
CA GLY A 97 -2.22 -23.01 -3.53
C GLY A 97 -1.39 -21.82 -4.00
N TYR A 98 -1.95 -20.99 -4.90
CA TYR A 98 -1.30 -19.87 -5.57
C TYR A 98 -1.75 -18.52 -4.98
N PRO A 99 -1.10 -18.02 -3.92
CA PRO A 99 -1.50 -16.77 -3.29
C PRO A 99 -1.11 -15.59 -4.17
N ASP A 100 -1.93 -14.54 -4.13
CA ASP A 100 -1.64 -13.26 -4.75
C ASP A 100 -0.75 -12.40 -3.84
N VAL A 101 -0.99 -12.44 -2.53
CA VAL A 101 -0.28 -11.65 -1.51
C VAL A 101 -0.01 -12.52 -0.29
N CYS A 102 1.17 -12.35 0.28
CA CYS A 102 1.52 -12.90 1.59
C CYS A 102 2.06 -11.79 2.48
N ALA A 103 1.85 -11.91 3.78
CA ALA A 103 2.42 -10.98 4.74
C ALA A 103 2.80 -11.66 6.05
N ILE A 104 3.80 -11.09 6.72
CA ILE A 104 4.23 -11.48 8.07
C ILE A 104 3.98 -10.29 8.97
N ALA A 105 3.28 -10.53 10.06
CA ALA A 105 3.06 -9.56 11.10
C ALA A 105 3.68 -10.03 12.42
N THR A 106 4.08 -9.07 13.25
CA THR A 106 4.46 -9.31 14.64
C THR A 106 3.54 -8.50 15.54
N ARG A 107 3.44 -8.88 16.81
CA ARG A 107 2.74 -8.02 17.76
C ARG A 107 3.40 -6.65 17.83
N ARG A 108 2.59 -5.61 18.01
CA ARG A 108 3.05 -4.26 18.29
C ARG A 108 4.01 -4.30 19.48
N ILE A 109 5.24 -3.84 19.25
CA ILE A 109 6.30 -3.83 20.28
C ILE A 109 6.22 -2.53 21.08
N ASN A 110 6.01 -1.41 20.37
CA ASN A 110 5.90 -0.07 20.94
C ASN A 110 4.58 0.57 20.50
N LEU A 111 3.95 1.34 21.39
CA LEU A 111 2.73 2.10 21.06
C LEU A 111 2.99 3.13 19.96
N ASP A 112 4.21 3.69 19.90
CA ASP A 112 4.64 4.73 18.96
C ASP A 112 5.16 4.16 17.62
N ASP A 113 4.87 2.89 17.31
CA ASP A 113 5.26 2.28 16.05
C ASP A 113 4.39 2.81 14.90
N SER A 114 4.79 3.95 14.33
CA SER A 114 4.10 4.64 13.23
C SER A 114 3.95 3.79 11.97
N PHE A 115 4.74 2.72 11.84
CA PHE A 115 4.69 1.75 10.73
C PHE A 115 3.79 0.55 11.03
N CYS A 116 3.14 0.52 12.19
CA CYS A 116 2.17 -0.52 12.49
C CYS A 116 0.93 -0.33 11.61
N ARG A 117 0.73 -1.26 10.67
CA ARG A 117 -0.52 -1.43 9.94
C ARG A 117 -1.11 -2.78 10.31
N SER A 118 -2.33 -2.75 10.84
CA SER A 118 -3.01 -3.95 11.30
C SER A 118 -3.32 -4.86 10.11
N MET A 119 -3.17 -6.17 10.32
CA MET A 119 -3.37 -7.14 9.23
C MET A 119 -4.85 -7.31 8.86
N ARG A 120 -5.72 -7.27 9.87
CA ARG A 120 -7.19 -7.34 9.79
C ARG A 120 -7.75 -6.54 10.97
N SER A 121 -9.05 -6.21 10.95
CA SER A 121 -9.66 -5.48 12.06
C SER A 121 -9.73 -6.33 13.33
N GLU A 122 -9.78 -7.67 13.24
CA GLU A 122 -9.74 -8.53 14.42
C GLU A 122 -8.30 -8.75 14.96
N LEU A 123 -7.30 -8.20 14.27
CA LEU A 123 -5.88 -8.38 14.54
C LEU A 123 -5.19 -7.02 14.78
N GLU A 124 -5.83 -6.10 15.49
CA GLU A 124 -5.37 -4.72 15.67
C GLU A 124 -3.94 -4.63 16.24
N ASP A 125 -3.58 -5.53 17.17
CA ASP A 125 -2.25 -5.60 17.77
C ASP A 125 -1.17 -6.26 16.89
N TRP A 126 -1.51 -6.73 15.68
CA TRP A 126 -0.58 -7.37 14.76
C TRP A 126 -0.18 -6.42 13.63
N CYS A 127 1.04 -5.90 13.71
CA CYS A 127 1.62 -4.99 12.73
C CYS A 127 2.24 -5.76 11.59
N ALA A 128 1.82 -5.51 10.35
CA ALA A 128 2.50 -5.98 9.16
C ALA A 128 3.97 -5.53 9.18
N ARG A 129 4.89 -6.46 8.95
CA ARG A 129 6.35 -6.23 8.89
C ARG A 129 6.95 -6.60 7.55
N VAL A 130 6.27 -7.44 6.79
CA VAL A 130 6.65 -7.87 5.45
C VAL A 130 5.36 -8.11 4.69
N ILE A 131 5.24 -7.53 3.51
CA ILE A 131 4.18 -7.77 2.53
C ILE A 131 4.88 -8.18 1.22
N VAL A 132 4.45 -9.29 0.63
CA VAL A 132 5.02 -9.84 -0.60
C VAL A 132 3.90 -9.99 -1.61
N ALA A 133 3.95 -9.18 -2.68
CA ALA A 133 3.07 -9.33 -3.83
C ALA A 133 3.64 -10.39 -4.79
N VAL A 134 2.93 -11.50 -4.96
CA VAL A 134 3.40 -12.70 -5.66
C VAL A 134 3.01 -12.66 -7.14
N THR A 135 1.80 -12.18 -7.43
CA THR A 135 1.21 -12.17 -8.78
C THR A 135 1.01 -10.72 -9.29
N PRO A 136 0.71 -10.52 -10.58
CA PRO A 136 0.27 -9.21 -11.07
C PRO A 136 -0.93 -8.65 -10.32
N ARG A 137 -1.89 -9.52 -9.97
CA ARG A 137 -3.09 -9.15 -9.19
C ARG A 137 -2.72 -8.72 -7.78
N GLY A 138 -1.82 -9.44 -7.11
CA GLY A 138 -1.30 -9.04 -5.80
C GLY A 138 -0.54 -7.72 -5.83
N ARG A 139 0.18 -7.42 -6.93
CA ARG A 139 0.82 -6.10 -7.10
C ARG A 139 -0.20 -4.98 -7.26
N ALA A 140 -1.27 -5.20 -8.01
CA ALA A 140 -2.36 -4.23 -8.14
C ALA A 140 -3.07 -4.00 -6.79
N TYR A 141 -3.23 -5.05 -5.99
CA TYR A 141 -3.76 -4.94 -4.63
C TYR A 141 -2.86 -4.10 -3.72
N VAL A 142 -1.57 -4.40 -3.68
CA VAL A 142 -0.61 -3.65 -2.85
C VAL A 142 -0.48 -2.20 -3.30
N ASP A 143 -0.54 -1.92 -4.60
CA ASP A 143 -0.61 -0.56 -5.15
C ASP A 143 -1.83 0.20 -4.61
N ARG A 144 -2.99 -0.46 -4.58
CA ARG A 144 -4.21 0.12 -4.02
C ARG A 144 -4.12 0.34 -2.51
N LEU A 145 -3.61 -0.64 -1.74
CA LEU A 145 -3.36 -0.46 -0.30
C LEU A 145 -2.46 0.74 -0.04
N HIS A 146 -1.41 0.92 -0.84
CA HIS A 146 -0.53 2.07 -0.73
C HIS A 146 -1.28 3.38 -0.92
N ARG A 147 -2.10 3.49 -1.98
CA ARG A 147 -2.94 4.68 -2.20
C ARG A 147 -3.95 4.89 -1.08
N ALA A 148 -4.51 3.82 -0.50
CA ALA A 148 -5.39 3.94 0.65
C ALA A 148 -4.66 4.54 1.87
N VAL A 149 -3.42 4.12 2.16
CA VAL A 149 -2.60 4.73 3.23
C VAL A 149 -2.38 6.21 2.99
N GLU A 150 -1.93 6.57 1.79
CA GLU A 150 -1.63 7.96 1.42
C GLU A 150 -2.86 8.86 1.54
N LEU A 151 -4.01 8.39 1.05
CA LEU A 151 -5.25 9.16 1.09
C LEU A 151 -5.77 9.31 2.53
N VAL A 152 -5.69 8.27 3.36
CA VAL A 152 -6.06 8.37 4.79
C VAL A 152 -5.13 9.34 5.52
N GLY A 153 -3.82 9.24 5.29
CA GLY A 153 -2.85 10.16 5.89
C GLY A 153 -3.10 11.61 5.49
N ALA A 154 -3.44 11.87 4.22
CA ALA A 154 -3.81 13.19 3.75
C ALA A 154 -5.13 13.69 4.37
N ASP A 155 -6.19 12.86 4.40
CA ASP A 155 -7.48 13.20 5.05
C ASP A 155 -7.30 13.53 6.53
N ASP A 156 -6.52 12.74 7.27
CA ASP A 156 -6.27 12.96 8.70
C ASP A 156 -5.52 14.28 8.93
N GLN A 157 -4.51 14.58 8.09
CA GLN A 157 -3.79 15.85 8.17
C GLN A 157 -4.70 17.05 7.88
N ILE A 158 -5.49 17.00 6.80
CA ILE A 158 -6.44 18.09 6.46
C ILE A 158 -7.47 18.27 7.58
N SER A 159 -8.02 17.18 8.09
CA SER A 159 -9.05 17.20 9.15
C SER A 159 -8.52 17.70 10.49
N SER A 160 -7.20 17.66 10.71
CA SER A 160 -6.56 18.19 11.92
C SER A 160 -6.36 19.72 11.88
N LEU A 161 -6.54 20.35 10.71
CA LEU A 161 -6.39 21.79 10.56
C LEU A 161 -7.59 22.54 11.16
N PRO A 162 -7.37 23.73 11.78
CA PRO A 162 -8.44 24.58 12.27
C PRO A 162 -9.48 24.95 11.18
N PRO A 163 -10.78 25.03 11.52
CA PRO A 163 -11.86 25.32 10.55
C PRO A 163 -11.79 26.72 9.91
N ASP A 164 -11.06 27.66 10.51
CA ASP A 164 -10.95 29.06 10.09
C ASP A 164 -9.76 29.34 9.15
N TRP A 165 -9.01 28.31 8.76
CA TRP A 165 -7.90 28.44 7.83
C TRP A 165 -8.38 28.40 6.37
N ALA A 166 -8.52 29.57 5.75
CA ALA A 166 -8.78 29.75 4.32
C ALA A 166 -7.49 29.98 3.50
N PRO A 167 -7.52 29.67 2.18
CA PRO A 167 -7.21 28.36 1.66
C PRO A 167 -5.68 28.10 1.68
N THR A 168 -5.22 26.92 2.07
CA THR A 168 -3.95 26.38 1.52
C THR A 168 -3.84 24.87 1.76
N PRO A 169 -4.62 24.07 1.04
CA PRO A 169 -4.61 22.64 1.32
C PRO A 169 -3.46 21.95 0.56
N VAL A 170 -2.97 22.52 -0.57
CA VAL A 170 -1.89 21.89 -1.36
C VAL A 170 -0.49 22.21 -0.82
N GLU A 171 -0.19 23.49 -0.54
CA GLU A 171 1.16 23.92 -0.13
C GLU A 171 1.55 23.38 1.25
N LEU A 172 0.61 23.28 2.19
CA LEU A 172 0.86 22.68 3.50
C LEU A 172 1.06 21.16 3.42
N LEU A 173 0.27 20.48 2.59
CA LEU A 173 0.42 19.04 2.42
C LEU A 173 1.70 18.68 1.66
N GLN A 174 2.20 19.53 0.78
CA GLN A 174 3.48 19.31 0.08
C GLN A 174 4.67 19.11 1.03
N GLY A 175 4.58 19.56 2.29
CA GLY A 175 5.58 19.29 3.32
C GLY A 175 5.20 18.22 4.35
N ALA A 176 3.92 17.82 4.40
CA ALA A 176 3.39 16.93 5.43
C ALA A 176 3.17 15.50 4.94
N VAL A 177 2.97 15.31 3.63
CA VAL A 177 3.00 14.00 2.97
C VAL A 177 4.23 13.91 2.07
N GLU A 178 4.87 12.74 2.03
CA GLU A 178 5.98 12.49 1.11
C GLU A 178 5.53 12.47 -0.37
N ALA A 179 4.22 12.42 -0.61
CA ALA A 179 3.62 12.49 -1.93
C ALA A 179 3.47 13.93 -2.42
N LYS A 180 3.72 14.15 -3.72
CA LYS A 180 3.42 15.44 -4.35
C LYS A 180 1.93 15.68 -4.39
N VAL A 181 1.47 16.76 -3.76
CA VAL A 181 0.07 17.18 -3.76
C VAL A 181 -0.19 18.23 -4.84
N VAL A 182 -1.33 18.14 -5.51
CA VAL A 182 -1.82 19.09 -6.52
C VAL A 182 -3.26 19.50 -6.24
N ALA A 183 -3.63 20.72 -6.62
CA ALA A 183 -5.02 21.15 -6.60
C ALA A 183 -5.80 20.46 -7.73
N LEU A 184 -7.05 20.12 -7.45
CA LEU A 184 -8.00 19.60 -8.43
C LEU A 184 -9.00 20.68 -8.82
N ASP A 185 -9.44 20.65 -10.09
CA ASP A 185 -10.46 21.59 -10.61
C ASP A 185 -11.88 21.32 -10.07
N GLY A 186 -12.10 20.15 -9.47
CA GLY A 186 -13.38 19.68 -8.96
C GLY A 186 -13.24 18.43 -8.10
N PRO A 187 -14.28 18.05 -7.32
CA PRO A 187 -14.23 16.90 -6.41
C PRO A 187 -14.11 15.56 -7.15
N ASP A 188 -14.47 15.52 -8.43
CA ASP A 188 -14.42 14.31 -9.27
C ASP A 188 -13.23 14.33 -10.25
N ALA A 189 -12.41 15.38 -10.24
CA ALA A 189 -11.24 15.46 -11.11
C ALA A 189 -10.17 14.42 -10.72
N SER A 190 -9.40 13.99 -11.70
CA SER A 190 -8.27 13.09 -11.53
C SER A 190 -6.97 13.88 -11.42
N PRO A 191 -6.10 13.58 -10.44
CA PRO A 191 -4.76 14.16 -10.44
C PRO A 191 -3.87 13.52 -11.53
N PRO A 192 -2.74 14.15 -11.87
CA PRO A 192 -1.67 13.48 -12.61
C PRO A 192 -1.20 12.20 -11.90
N ALA A 193 -0.75 11.22 -12.68
CA ALA A 193 -0.21 9.98 -12.14
C ALA A 193 0.97 10.24 -11.16
N GLY A 194 0.98 9.51 -10.04
CA GLY A 194 2.00 9.66 -9.00
C GLY A 194 1.84 10.89 -8.10
N THR A 195 0.71 11.59 -8.17
CA THR A 195 0.39 12.71 -7.27
C THR A 195 -0.91 12.46 -6.51
N ILE A 196 -1.07 13.14 -5.38
CA ILE A 196 -2.35 13.23 -4.65
C ILE A 196 -3.03 14.51 -5.10
N GLY A 197 -4.25 14.39 -5.61
CA GLY A 197 -5.12 15.51 -5.91
C GLY A 197 -5.94 15.91 -4.70
N LEU A 198 -6.17 17.20 -4.55
CA LEU A 198 -6.96 17.76 -3.46
C LEU A 198 -7.95 18.81 -3.97
N TYR A 199 -9.20 18.67 -3.58
CA TYR A 199 -10.28 19.63 -3.81
C TYR A 199 -10.95 20.00 -2.49
N GLY A 200 -11.31 21.27 -2.30
CA GLY A 200 -11.98 21.75 -1.08
C GLY A 200 -11.04 22.05 0.09
N ASP A 201 -11.61 22.25 1.28
CA ASP A 201 -10.90 22.64 2.50
C ASP A 201 -11.55 22.06 3.77
N GLY A 202 -10.77 22.00 4.85
CA GLY A 202 -11.20 21.63 6.20
C GLY A 202 -12.15 20.42 6.24
N ALA A 203 -13.37 20.64 6.71
CA ALA A 203 -14.38 19.60 6.87
C ALA A 203 -15.06 19.15 5.55
N ASN A 204 -14.81 19.82 4.42
CA ASN A 204 -15.41 19.50 3.13
C ASN A 204 -14.33 19.42 2.05
N HIS A 205 -13.72 18.25 1.91
CA HIS A 205 -12.62 18.07 0.97
C HIS A 205 -12.68 16.71 0.27
N THR A 206 -11.94 16.59 -0.83
CA THR A 206 -11.69 15.34 -1.53
C THR A 206 -10.20 15.20 -1.75
N VAL A 207 -9.64 14.08 -1.31
CA VAL A 207 -8.32 13.62 -1.73
C VAL A 207 -8.49 12.48 -2.73
N ALA A 208 -7.73 12.52 -3.82
CA ALA A 208 -7.77 11.50 -4.86
C ALA A 208 -6.37 11.12 -5.33
N ALA A 209 -6.22 9.92 -5.85
CA ALA A 209 -4.99 9.46 -6.48
C ALA A 209 -5.33 8.55 -7.67
N LEU A 210 -4.35 8.33 -8.55
CA LEU A 210 -4.44 7.31 -9.59
C LEU A 210 -3.66 6.07 -9.17
N LEU A 211 -4.28 4.90 -9.33
CA LEU A 211 -3.59 3.61 -9.34
C LEU A 211 -2.71 3.52 -10.59
N ARG A 212 -1.78 2.54 -10.60
CA ARG A 212 -0.89 2.29 -11.75
C ARG A 212 -1.62 1.96 -13.04
N ASP A 213 -2.84 1.42 -12.96
CA ASP A 213 -3.68 1.14 -14.12
C ASP A 213 -4.51 2.34 -14.60
N GLY A 214 -4.34 3.51 -13.97
CA GLY A 214 -5.07 4.74 -14.28
C GLY A 214 -6.43 4.85 -13.59
N THR A 215 -6.84 3.87 -12.78
CA THR A 215 -8.06 3.94 -11.99
C THR A 215 -7.96 5.03 -10.93
N ARG A 216 -8.96 5.90 -10.85
CA ARG A 216 -9.07 6.91 -9.80
C ARG A 216 -9.59 6.30 -8.50
N VAL A 217 -8.89 6.53 -7.41
CA VAL A 217 -9.31 6.24 -6.04
C VAL A 217 -9.44 7.53 -5.26
N PHE A 218 -10.40 7.60 -4.33
CA PHE A 218 -10.65 8.84 -3.57
C PHE A 218 -11.14 8.60 -2.15
N LEU A 219 -10.91 9.58 -1.28
CA LEU A 219 -11.63 9.81 -0.03
C LEU A 219 -12.25 11.20 -0.09
N ARG A 220 -13.56 11.29 0.14
CA ARG A 220 -14.31 12.54 0.15
C ARG A 220 -15.02 12.68 1.49
N ARG A 221 -14.81 13.83 2.11
CA ARG A 221 -15.41 14.23 3.37
C ARG A 221 -16.42 15.35 3.14
N GLU A 222 -17.59 15.20 3.72
CA GLU A 222 -18.66 16.20 3.76
C GLU A 222 -19.17 16.29 5.20
N GLY A 223 -18.50 17.13 6.00
CA GLY A 223 -18.68 17.14 7.45
C GLY A 223 -18.26 15.81 8.08
N ASP A 224 -19.22 15.13 8.71
CA ASP A 224 -19.00 13.84 9.38
C ASP A 224 -19.13 12.63 8.43
N VAL A 225 -19.53 12.87 7.18
CA VAL A 225 -19.72 11.79 6.20
C VAL A 225 -18.45 11.59 5.40
N ILE A 226 -17.94 10.35 5.39
CA ILE A 226 -16.81 9.92 4.56
C ILE A 226 -17.33 8.99 3.47
N THR A 227 -17.00 9.30 2.22
CA THR A 227 -17.30 8.46 1.05
C THR A 227 -16.02 8.08 0.33
N THR A 228 -15.96 6.84 -0.17
CA THR A 228 -14.77 6.31 -0.87
C THR A 228 -15.15 5.16 -1.79
N ASN A 229 -14.34 4.92 -2.82
CA ASN A 229 -14.38 3.73 -3.65
C ASN A 229 -13.27 2.71 -3.31
N LEU A 230 -12.59 2.88 -2.18
CA LEU A 230 -11.60 1.95 -1.64
C LEU A 230 -12.26 0.97 -0.66
N PRO A 231 -12.48 -0.30 -1.04
CA PRO A 231 -13.08 -1.28 -0.13
C PRO A 231 -12.19 -1.63 1.08
N GLU A 232 -10.89 -1.32 1.02
CA GLU A 232 -9.92 -1.56 2.09
C GLU A 232 -10.09 -0.59 3.28
N LEU A 233 -10.88 0.47 3.11
CA LEU A 233 -11.19 1.46 4.14
C LEU A 233 -12.54 1.16 4.79
N PHE A 234 -12.55 0.28 5.79
CA PHE A 234 -13.74 -0.01 6.59
C PHE A 234 -13.66 0.70 7.94
N GLY A 235 -14.57 1.63 8.23
CA GLY A 235 -14.63 2.31 9.54
C GLY A 235 -13.37 3.09 9.93
N ARG A 236 -12.60 3.59 8.94
CA ARG A 236 -11.26 4.22 9.07
C ARG A 236 -10.10 3.26 9.43
N ALA A 237 -10.36 1.98 9.66
CA ALA A 237 -9.30 1.01 9.88
C ALA A 237 -8.73 0.56 8.52
N LEU A 238 -7.49 0.95 8.23
CA LEU A 238 -6.75 0.38 7.12
C LEU A 238 -6.22 -1.00 7.54
N THR A 239 -6.66 -2.03 6.82
CA THR A 239 -6.22 -3.41 7.03
C THR A 239 -5.46 -3.93 5.82
N VAL A 240 -4.41 -4.73 6.05
CA VAL A 240 -3.66 -5.36 4.94
C VAL A 240 -4.49 -6.42 4.23
N PHE A 241 -5.41 -7.07 4.92
CA PHE A 241 -6.37 -8.01 4.36
C PHE A 241 -7.79 -7.62 4.79
N PRO A 242 -8.73 -7.53 3.84
CA PRO A 242 -10.14 -7.31 4.15
C PRO A 242 -10.71 -8.50 4.93
N ASN A 243 -11.80 -8.26 5.66
CA ASN A 243 -12.43 -9.28 6.50
C ASN A 243 -13.06 -10.43 5.73
#